data_AF-A0A379FF24-F1
#
_entry.id   AF-A0A379FF24-F1
#
_cell.length_a   1.000
_cell.length_b   1.000
_cell.length_c   1.000
_cell.angle_alpha   90.00
_cell.angle_beta   90.00
_cell.angle_gamma   90.00
#
_symmetry.space_group_name_H-M   'P 1'
#
loop_
_entity.id
_entity.type
_entity.pdbx_description
1 polymer ?
#
loop_
_entity_poly.entity_id
_entity_poly.type
_entity_poly.pdbx_seq_one_letter_code
_entity_poly.pdbx_strand_id
1 'polypeptide(L)'
;MEKATFSHDIASQVLYPLITASMETALNHVLYQENVLKPARNRLAGKVLALSINEFPQSIYLIFSEQQVDVLTQWNDETDCTIKTKLLTLIKLTDRPKVV
;
A
#
# COMPACT_ATOMS: atom_id res chain seq x y z
N MET A 1 13.27 31.64 -14.13
CA MET A 1 12.23 30.58 -14.28
C MET A 1 12.66 29.39 -13.43
N GLU A 2 12.43 29.41 -12.12
CA GLU A 2 12.97 28.35 -11.22
C GLU A 2 12.02 27.98 -10.06
N LYS A 3 10.92 28.73 -9.90
CA LYS A 3 10.03 28.63 -8.73
C LYS A 3 9.02 27.47 -8.80
N ALA A 4 8.75 26.94 -9.99
CA ALA A 4 7.71 25.91 -10.19
C ALA A 4 8.21 24.49 -9.85
N THR A 5 9.48 24.18 -10.09
CA THR A 5 10.03 22.83 -9.88
C THR A 5 10.31 22.54 -8.41
N PHE A 6 10.77 23.52 -7.64
CA PHE A 6 11.13 23.35 -6.22
C PHE A 6 9.92 23.06 -5.31
N SER A 7 8.75 23.65 -5.61
CA SER A 7 7.54 23.43 -4.82
C SER A 7 6.91 22.05 -5.07
N HIS A 8 7.08 21.49 -6.27
CA HIS A 8 6.62 20.14 -6.59
C HIS A 8 7.43 19.10 -5.80
N ASP A 9 8.72 19.35 -5.62
CA ASP A 9 9.66 18.44 -4.97
C ASP A 9 9.47 18.36 -3.44
N ILE A 10 9.26 19.51 -2.77
CA ILE A 10 8.90 19.56 -1.34
C ILE A 10 7.55 18.85 -1.09
N ALA A 11 6.57 19.08 -1.97
CA ALA A 11 5.28 18.44 -1.86
C ALA A 11 5.41 16.93 -1.97
N SER A 12 6.19 16.39 -2.91
CA SER A 12 6.45 14.94 -2.98
C SER A 12 7.24 14.40 -1.78
N GLN A 13 8.23 15.14 -1.28
CA GLN A 13 9.05 14.74 -0.13
C GLN A 13 8.26 14.63 1.18
N VAL A 14 7.10 15.30 1.28
CA VAL A 14 6.23 15.24 2.48
C VAL A 14 4.96 14.44 2.23
N LEU A 15 4.34 14.61 1.06
CA LEU A 15 3.06 13.98 0.72
C LEU A 15 3.17 12.46 0.66
N TYR A 16 4.17 11.92 -0.02
CA TYR A 16 4.29 10.47 -0.15
C TYR A 16 4.62 9.80 1.18
N PRO A 17 5.58 10.27 2.00
CA PRO A 17 5.79 9.74 3.33
C PRO A 17 4.56 9.85 4.24
N LEU A 18 3.78 10.93 4.13
CA LEU A 18 2.53 11.07 4.88
C LEU A 18 1.49 10.03 4.44
N ILE A 19 1.34 9.84 3.13
CA ILE A 19 0.44 8.82 2.56
C ILE A 19 0.88 7.43 3.01
N THR A 20 2.16 7.07 2.85
CA THR A 20 2.62 5.73 3.23
C THR A 20 2.54 5.50 4.73
N ALA A 21 2.93 6.46 5.57
CA ALA A 21 2.81 6.33 7.03
C ALA A 21 1.34 6.21 7.49
N SER A 22 0.43 6.97 6.87
CA SER A 22 -1.00 6.87 7.18
C SER A 22 -1.59 5.52 6.75
N MET A 23 -1.21 5.03 5.56
CA MET A 23 -1.59 3.69 5.09
C MET A 23 -1.02 2.60 5.98
N GLU A 24 0.25 2.68 6.35
CA GLU A 24 0.92 1.74 7.23
C GLU A 24 0.23 1.69 8.59
N THR A 25 -0.05 2.84 9.19
CA THR A 25 -0.75 2.93 10.47
C THR A 25 -2.14 2.31 10.38
N ALA A 26 -2.92 2.67 9.35
CA ALA A 26 -4.28 2.17 9.17
C ALA A 26 -4.30 0.66 8.89
N LEU A 27 -3.41 0.17 8.04
CA LEU A 27 -3.32 -1.26 7.71
C LEU A 27 -2.82 -2.08 8.89
N ASN A 28 -1.86 -1.60 9.67
CA ASN A 28 -1.43 -2.28 10.89
C ASN A 28 -2.54 -2.33 11.94
N HIS A 29 -3.30 -1.24 12.10
CA HIS A 29 -4.47 -1.23 12.96
C HIS A 29 -5.51 -2.26 12.51
N VAL A 30 -5.87 -2.28 11.22
CA VAL A 30 -6.90 -3.21 10.72
C VAL A 30 -6.43 -4.66 10.70
N LEU A 31 -5.20 -4.93 10.24
CA LEU A 31 -4.72 -6.29 9.98
C LEU A 31 -4.08 -6.95 11.21
N TYR A 32 -3.45 -6.17 12.10
CA TYR A 32 -2.61 -6.72 13.17
C TYR A 32 -3.17 -6.52 14.59
N GLN A 33 -4.17 -5.66 14.78
CA GLN A 33 -4.81 -5.47 16.09
C GLN A 33 -5.53 -6.73 16.58
N GLU A 34 -6.27 -7.39 15.69
CA GLU A 34 -7.09 -8.56 16.03
C GLU A 34 -6.43 -9.89 15.65
N ASN A 35 -6.50 -10.86 16.56
CA ASN A 35 -5.96 -12.20 16.32
C ASN A 35 -6.75 -13.00 15.27
N VAL A 36 -7.99 -12.59 14.96
CA VAL A 36 -8.85 -13.26 13.97
C VAL A 36 -8.25 -13.27 12.57
N LEU A 37 -7.41 -12.28 12.25
CA LEU A 37 -6.73 -12.15 10.96
C LEU A 37 -5.37 -12.83 10.93
N LYS A 38 -4.91 -13.44 12.04
CA LYS A 38 -3.61 -14.14 12.12
C LYS A 38 -3.44 -15.23 11.05
N PRO A 39 -4.44 -16.07 10.73
CA PRO A 39 -4.31 -17.05 9.66
C PRO A 39 -4.11 -16.41 8.28
N ALA A 40 -4.77 -15.27 8.01
CA ALA A 40 -4.60 -14.55 6.76
C ALA A 40 -3.21 -13.88 6.68
N ARG A 41 -2.75 -13.28 7.78
CA ARG A 41 -1.40 -12.71 7.91
C ARG A 41 -0.31 -13.76 7.65
N ASN A 42 -0.42 -14.94 8.26
CA ASN A 42 0.55 -16.02 8.07
C ASN A 42 0.64 -16.49 6.60
N ARG A 43 -0.46 -16.41 5.84
CA ARG A 43 -0.45 -16.73 4.40
C ARG A 43 0.25 -15.67 3.55
N LEU A 44 0.30 -14.44 4.04
CA LEU A 44 0.93 -13.30 3.38
C LEU A 44 2.33 -13.00 3.93
N ALA A 45 2.74 -13.60 5.05
CA ALA A 45 4.04 -13.34 5.65
C ALA A 45 5.18 -13.64 4.64
N GLY A 46 6.08 -12.68 4.50
CA GLY A 46 7.17 -12.71 3.51
C GLY A 46 6.74 -12.37 2.09
N LYS A 47 5.49 -11.96 1.85
CA LYS A 47 4.99 -11.55 0.53
C LYS A 47 5.08 -10.05 0.33
N VAL A 48 5.37 -9.67 -0.91
CA VAL A 48 5.40 -8.27 -1.34
C VAL A 48 4.32 -8.02 -2.40
N LEU A 49 3.44 -7.07 -2.12
CA LEU A 49 2.40 -6.63 -3.04
C LEU A 49 2.72 -5.23 -3.56
N ALA A 50 2.88 -5.10 -4.88
CA ALA A 50 2.87 -3.81 -5.55
C ALA A 50 1.44 -3.39 -5.87
N LEU A 51 1.05 -2.20 -5.44
CA LEU A 51 -0.21 -1.55 -5.76
C LEU A 51 0.07 -0.36 -6.68
N SER A 52 -0.29 -0.49 -7.95
CA SER A 52 -0.24 0.59 -8.94
C SER A 52 -1.65 1.12 -9.18
N ILE A 53 -1.90 2.36 -8.78
CA ILE A 53 -3.17 3.03 -8.99
C ILE A 53 -3.02 3.96 -10.20
N ASN A 54 -3.88 3.82 -11.20
CA ASN A 54 -3.75 4.52 -12.48
C ASN A 54 -3.72 6.06 -12.34
N GLU A 55 -4.39 6.60 -11.31
CA GLU A 55 -4.44 8.03 -11.02
C GLU A 55 -3.18 8.54 -10.28
N PHE A 56 -2.30 7.65 -9.81
CA PHE A 56 -1.06 8.01 -9.11
C PHE A 56 0.17 7.60 -9.95
N PRO A 57 1.19 8.46 -10.02
CA PRO A 57 2.37 8.18 -10.84
C PRO A 57 3.32 7.14 -10.22
N GLN A 58 3.22 6.92 -8.90
CA GLN A 58 4.11 6.04 -8.14
C GLN A 58 3.34 4.84 -7.58
N SER A 59 3.95 3.65 -7.67
CA SER A 59 3.41 2.45 -7.02
C SER A 59 3.72 2.46 -5.52
N ILE A 60 2.82 1.87 -4.75
CA ILE A 60 2.99 1.66 -3.31
C ILE A 60 3.22 0.17 -3.08
N TYR A 61 4.21 -0.16 -2.27
CA TYR A 61 4.58 -1.53 -1.96
C TYR A 61 4.15 -1.85 -0.54
N LEU A 62 3.46 -2.97 -0.37
CA LEU A 62 3.07 -3.51 0.92
C LEU A 62 3.91 -4.76 1.18
N ILE A 63 4.71 -4.72 2.24
CA ILE A 63 5.60 -5.80 2.66
C ILE A 63 4.99 -6.43 3.90
N PHE A 64 4.51 -7.66 3.78
CA PHE A 64 3.82 -8.34 4.87
C PHE A 64 4.81 -9.15 5.69
N SER A 65 4.84 -8.91 7.00
CA SER A 65 5.56 -9.75 7.97
C SER A 65 4.59 -10.42 8.93
N GLU A 66 5.09 -11.24 9.85
CA GLU A 66 4.27 -11.85 10.90
C GLU A 66 3.66 -10.83 11.86
N GLN A 67 4.31 -9.68 12.05
CA GLN A 67 4.00 -8.73 13.13
C GLN A 67 3.51 -7.37 12.64
N GLN A 68 3.85 -6.99 11.41
CA GLN A 68 3.43 -5.74 10.81
C GLN A 68 3.38 -5.84 9.28
N VAL A 69 2.73 -4.86 8.67
CA VAL A 69 2.90 -4.54 7.25
C VAL A 69 3.66 -3.23 7.13
N ASP A 70 4.68 -3.20 6.30
CA ASP A 70 5.43 -1.98 5.97
C ASP A 70 4.93 -1.43 4.64
N VAL A 71 4.82 -0.09 4.52
CA VAL A 71 4.34 0.56 3.30
C VAL A 71 5.42 1.48 2.73
N LEU A 72 5.92 1.13 1.55
CA LEU A 72 7.04 1.83 0.91
C LEU A 72 6.64 2.39 -0.46
N THR A 73 7.35 3.44 -0.87
CA THR A 73 7.17 4.05 -2.20
C THR A 73 8.18 3.51 -3.22
N GLN A 74 9.22 2.81 -2.76
CA GLN A 74 10.26 2.20 -3.55
C GLN A 74 10.55 0.80 -3.03
N TRP A 75 10.73 -0.15 -3.95
CA TRP A 75 11.10 -1.52 -3.67
C TRP A 75 12.01 -2.00 -4.79
N ASN A 76 13.18 -2.55 -4.44
CA ASN A 76 14.22 -2.91 -5.40
C ASN A 76 14.24 -4.40 -5.74
N ASP A 77 13.55 -5.22 -4.96
CA ASP A 77 13.48 -6.67 -5.15
C ASP A 77 12.23 -7.06 -5.95
N GLU A 78 12.08 -8.36 -6.20
CA GLU A 78 10.91 -8.92 -6.86
C GLU A 78 9.65 -8.74 -6.00
N THR A 79 8.50 -8.63 -6.66
CA THR A 79 7.18 -8.56 -6.02
C THR A 79 6.41 -9.84 -6.30
N ASP A 80 5.84 -10.48 -5.26
CA ASP A 80 5.02 -11.68 -5.44
C ASP A 80 3.71 -11.42 -6.19
N CYS A 81 3.21 -10.17 -6.13
CA CYS A 81 1.99 -9.77 -6.81
C CYS A 81 2.04 -8.29 -7.19
N THR A 82 1.46 -7.95 -8.35
CA THR A 82 1.21 -6.57 -8.74
C THR A 82 -0.27 -6.39 -9.09
N ILE A 83 -0.95 -5.50 -8.37
CA ILE A 83 -2.32 -5.10 -8.66
C ILE A 83 -2.28 -3.74 -9.37
N LYS A 84 -2.82 -3.71 -10.60
CA LYS A 84 -3.04 -2.47 -11.36
C LYS A 84 -4.52 -2.16 -11.38
N THR A 85 -4.91 -1.00 -10.87
CA THR A 85 -6.34 -0.66 -10.72
C THR A 85 -6.58 0.84 -10.73
N LYS A 86 -7.85 1.22 -10.86
CA LYS A 86 -8.30 2.60 -10.65
C LYS A 86 -8.67 2.79 -9.19
N LEU A 87 -8.47 3.98 -8.65
CA LEU A 87 -8.76 4.28 -7.24
C LEU A 87 -10.19 3.91 -6.84
N LEU A 88 -11.18 4.28 -7.67
CA LEU A 88 -12.59 3.99 -7.41
C LEU A 88 -12.94 2.50 -7.51
N THR A 89 -12.17 1.72 -8.28
CA THR A 89 -12.36 0.27 -8.35
C THR A 89 -11.88 -0.41 -7.07
N LEU A 90 -10.81 0.11 -6.45
CA LEU A 90 -10.30 -0.39 -5.18
C LEU A 90 -11.36 -0.32 -4.07
N ILE A 91 -12.13 0.77 -4.01
CA ILE A 91 -13.23 0.96 -3.06
C ILE A 91 -14.29 -0.15 -3.22
N LYS A 92 -14.57 -0.55 -4.48
CA LYS A 92 -15.55 -1.59 -4.80
C LYS A 92 -15.08 -3.01 -4.47
N LEU A 93 -13.78 -3.24 -4.27
CA LEU A 93 -13.25 -4.56 -3.86
C LEU A 93 -13.52 -4.91 -2.39
N THR A 94 -14.00 -3.95 -1.60
CA THR A 94 -14.43 -4.18 -0.21
C THR A 94 -15.52 -5.23 -0.14
N ASP A 95 -16.42 -5.24 -1.13
CA ASP A 95 -17.41 -6.30 -1.30
C ASP A 95 -16.72 -7.53 -1.88
N ARG A 96 -16.48 -8.54 -1.04
CA ARG A 96 -16.24 -9.88 -1.56
C ARG A 96 -17.58 -10.37 -2.12
N PRO A 97 -17.76 -10.54 -3.44
CA PRO A 97 -18.86 -11.36 -3.91
C PRO A 97 -18.67 -12.73 -3.26
N LYS A 98 -19.69 -13.19 -2.52
CA LYS A 98 -19.70 -14.54 -1.96
C LYS A 98 -19.48 -15.51 -3.13
N VAL A 99 -18.38 -16.24 -3.11
CA VAL A 99 -18.24 -17.42 -3.95
C VAL A 99 -19.30 -18.40 -3.43
N VAL A 100 -20.37 -18.56 -4.21
CA VAL A 100 -21.42 -19.56 -3.98
C VAL A 100 -20.88 -20.94 -4.33
#